data_AF-A0A522CW71-F1
#
_entry.id   AF-A0A522CW71-F1
#
_cell.length_a   1.000
_cell.length_b   1.000
_cell.length_c   1.000
_cell.angle_alpha   90.00
_cell.angle_beta   90.00
_cell.angle_gamma   90.00
#
_symmetry.space_group_name_H-M   'P 1'
#
loop_
_entity.id
_entity.type
_entity.pdbx_description
1 polymer ?
#
loop_
_entity_poly.entity_id
_entity_poly.type
_entity_poly.pdbx_seq_one_letter_code
_entity_poly.pdbx_strand_id
1 'polypeptide(L)' 'MRRIGALDVGAAISERIGSYVHAELLEFLAVDEDVIHCWYMNSGGKGPTFHVTLTRRPDGEWSLGLLELPPGTEQRIENP' A
#
# COMPACT_ATOMS: atom_id res chain seq x y z
N MET A 1 -15.10 -14.98 -1.73
CA MET A 1 -13.71 -14.61 -1.43
C MET A 1 -13.09 -13.94 -2.63
N ARG A 2 -13.25 -12.61 -2.72
CA ARG A 2 -12.53 -11.79 -3.70
C ARG A 2 -11.10 -11.60 -3.18
N ARG A 3 -10.11 -12.02 -3.96
CA ARG A 3 -8.70 -11.78 -3.66
C ARG A 3 -8.35 -10.33 -4.02
N ILE A 4 -7.48 -9.70 -3.23
CA ILE A 4 -6.87 -8.41 -3.56
C ILE A 4 -5.41 -8.71 -3.91
N GLY A 5 -5.04 -8.52 -5.17
CA GLY A 5 -3.68 -8.73 -5.67
C GLY A 5 -2.92 -7.42 -5.86
N ALA A 6 -1.63 -7.52 -6.20
CA ALA A 6 -0.77 -6.37 -6.45
C ALA A 6 -1.31 -5.42 -7.54
N LEU A 7 -2.01 -5.95 -8.55
CA LEU A 7 -2.64 -5.14 -9.61
C LEU A 7 -3.85 -4.34 -9.11
N ASP A 8 -4.65 -4.89 -8.19
CA ASP A 8 -5.78 -4.16 -7.59
C ASP A 8 -5.27 -2.98 -6.75
N VAL A 9 -4.20 -3.21 -5.98
CA VAL A 9 -3.52 -2.16 -5.20
C VAL A 9 -2.94 -1.09 -6.12
N GLY A 10 -2.25 -1.51 -7.18
CA GLY A 10 -1.66 -0.57 -8.14
C GLY A 10 -2.70 0.26 -8.88
N ALA A 11 -3.85 -0.32 -9.24
CA ALA A 11 -4.95 0.41 -9.84
C ALA A 11 -5.53 1.47 -8.88
N ALA A 12 -5.76 1.10 -7.61
CA ALA A 12 -6.30 2.03 -6.62
C ALA A 12 -5.35 3.21 -6.33
N ILE A 13 -4.03 2.98 -6.34
CA ILE A 13 -3.03 4.05 -6.22
C ILE A 13 -2.99 4.89 -7.50
N SER A 14 -3.03 4.26 -8.68
CA SER A 14 -3.02 4.94 -9.98
C SER A 14 -4.19 5.91 -10.13
N GLU A 15 -5.39 5.50 -9.70
CA GLU A 15 -6.57 6.37 -9.63
C GLU A 15 -6.35 7.59 -8.73
N ARG A 16 -5.56 7.44 -7.66
CA ARG A 16 -5.27 8.54 -6.72
C ARG A 16 -4.25 9.54 -7.26
N ILE A 17 -3.20 9.06 -7.93
CA ILE A 17 -2.11 9.91 -8.43
C ILE A 17 -2.29 10.34 -9.89
N GLY A 18 -3.25 9.75 -10.62
CA GLY A 18 -3.47 10.01 -12.04
C GLY A 18 -2.30 9.57 -12.95
N SER A 19 -1.52 8.59 -12.51
CA SER A 19 -0.29 8.14 -13.19
C SER A 19 -0.10 6.63 -13.06
N TYR A 20 0.80 6.09 -13.87
CA TYR A 20 1.17 4.67 -13.82
C TYR A 20 1.90 4.34 -12.51
N VAL A 21 1.59 3.15 -11.97
CA VAL A 21 2.19 2.60 -10.74
C VAL A 21 3.04 1.40 -11.12
N HIS A 22 4.34 1.44 -10.76
CA HIS A 22 5.22 0.30 -10.93
C HIS A 22 5.07 -0.63 -9.73
N ALA A 23 4.63 -1.87 -9.93
CA ALA A 23 4.32 -2.79 -8.82
C ALA A 23 5.55 -3.14 -7.97
N GLU A 24 6.76 -3.03 -8.52
CA GLU A 24 8.02 -3.24 -7.80
C GLU A 24 8.27 -2.19 -6.70
N LEU A 25 7.55 -1.06 -6.74
CA LEU A 25 7.62 -0.02 -5.72
C LEU A 25 6.68 -0.27 -4.52
N LEU A 26 5.89 -1.35 -4.56
CA LEU A 26 5.17 -1.86 -3.40
C LEU A 26 6.19 -2.62 -2.54
N GLU A 27 6.85 -1.89 -1.65
CA GLU A 27 7.89 -2.42 -0.77
C GLU A 27 7.40 -2.50 0.68
N PHE A 28 8.06 -3.35 1.46
CA PHE A 28 7.77 -3.65 2.86
C PHE A 28 6.40 -4.29 3.12
N LEU A 29 6.43 -5.55 3.58
CA LEU A 29 5.24 -6.29 3.99
C LEU A 29 5.31 -6.56 5.49
N ALA A 30 4.37 -6.03 6.26
CA ALA A 30 4.16 -6.44 7.65
C ALA A 30 2.80 -7.10 7.78
N VAL A 31 2.71 -8.17 8.57
CA VAL A 31 1.46 -8.86 8.85
C VAL A 31 1.22 -8.83 10.35
N ASP A 32 0.07 -8.30 10.76
CA ASP A 32 -0.41 -8.25 12.13
C ASP A 32 -1.83 -8.80 12.18
N GLU A 33 -1.99 -10.01 12.73
CA GLU A 33 -3.25 -10.75 12.77
C GLU A 33 -3.97 -10.80 11.40
N ASP A 34 -5.11 -10.12 11.30
CA ASP A 34 -5.97 -10.03 10.12
C ASP A 34 -5.60 -8.84 9.20
N VAL A 35 -4.48 -8.16 9.46
CA VAL A 35 -4.06 -6.96 8.76
C VAL A 35 -2.71 -7.19 8.07
N ILE A 36 -2.65 -6.86 6.78
CA ILE A 36 -1.41 -6.78 6.01
C ILE A 36 -1.15 -5.31 5.71
N HIS A 37 0.04 -4.85 6.03
CA HIS A 37 0.53 -3.52 5.68
C HIS A 37 1.55 -3.61 4.55
N CYS A 38 1.42 -2.73 3.56
CA CYS A 38 2.35 -2.55 2.46
C CYS A 38 2.57 -1.07 2.18
N TRP A 39 3.74 -0.68 1.67
CA TRP A 39 4.03 0.70 1.34
C TRP A 39 4.39 0.86 -0.12
N TYR A 40 3.65 1.73 -0.81
CA TYR A 40 4.09 2.20 -2.11
C TYR A 40 5.10 3.32 -1.91
N MET A 41 6.34 3.04 -2.26
CA MET A 41 7.44 3.99 -2.14
C MET A 41 7.71 4.62 -3.48
N ASN A 42 7.74 5.94 -3.54
CA ASN A 42 8.18 6.63 -4.75
C ASN A 42 9.71 6.60 -4.93
N SER A 43 10.43 5.67 -4.28
CA SER A 43 11.90 5.48 -4.37
C SER A 43 12.70 6.79 -4.27
N GLY A 44 12.38 7.64 -3.30
CA GLY A 44 13.06 8.94 -3.12
C GLY A 44 12.65 10.04 -4.11
N GLY A 45 11.63 9.80 -4.93
CA GLY A 45 10.98 10.81 -5.76
C GLY A 45 10.18 11.82 -4.94
N LYS A 46 9.73 12.91 -5.60
CA LYS A 46 8.96 14.01 -4.96
C LYS A 46 7.47 13.71 -4.74
N GLY A 47 6.98 12.61 -5.30
CA GLY A 47 5.58 12.17 -5.19
C GLY A 47 5.28 11.43 -3.88
N PRO A 48 4.00 11.25 -3.55
CA PRO A 48 3.55 10.72 -2.26
C PRO A 48 3.97 9.27 -2.03
N THR A 49 4.06 8.91 -0.76
CA THR A 49 4.16 7.54 -0.29
C THR A 49 2.76 7.09 0.14
N PHE A 50 2.37 5.86 -0.15
CA PHE A 50 1.08 5.33 0.32
C PHE A 50 1.28 4.19 1.30
N HIS A 51 0.64 4.28 2.46
CA HIS A 51 0.42 3.13 3.32
C HIS A 51 -0.84 2.39 2.85
N VAL A 52 -0.61 1.20 2.34
CA VAL A 52 -1.63 0.25 1.90
C VAL A 52 -1.94 -0.68 3.07
N THR A 53 -3.22 -0.80 3.42
CA THR A 53 -3.69 -1.75 4.43
C THR A 53 -4.69 -2.71 3.80
N LEU A 54 -4.43 -4.01 3.91
CA LEU A 54 -5.39 -5.06 3.57
C LEU A 54 -5.91 -5.68 4.87
N THR A 55 -7.19 -5.51 5.16
CA THR A 55 -7.80 -6.06 6.37
C THR A 55 -8.73 -7.20 5.99
N ARG A 56 -8.53 -8.37 6.60
CA ARG A 56 -9.44 -9.50 6.52
C ARG A 56 -10.65 -9.24 7.40
N ARG A 57 -11.84 -9.31 6.81
CA ARG A 57 -13.11 -9.10 7.49
C ARG A 57 -13.63 -10.41 8.08
N PRO A 58 -14.52 -10.36 9.08
CA PRO A 58 -15.10 -11.58 9.70
C PRO A 58 -15.87 -12.48 8.72
N ASP A 59 -16.36 -11.93 7.61
CA ASP A 59 -17.01 -12.67 6.52
C ASP A 59 -16.01 -13.38 5.58
N GLY A 60 -14.70 -13.22 5.81
CA GLY A 60 -13.62 -13.79 5.01
C GLY A 60 -13.27 -12.99 3.76
N GLU A 61 -13.93 -11.85 3.50
CA GLU A 61 -13.55 -10.92 2.43
C GLU A 61 -12.41 -10.00 2.87
N TRP A 62 -11.71 -9.40 1.91
CA TRP A 62 -10.65 -8.44 2.17
C TRP A 62 -11.11 -7.01 1.87
N SER A 63 -10.65 -6.05 2.65
CA SER A 63 -10.79 -4.62 2.34
C SER A 63 -9.45 -3.92 2.17
N LEU A 64 -9.40 -3.01 1.20
CA LEU A 64 -8.26 -2.16 0.88
C LEU A 64 -8.46 -0.77 1.49
N GLY A 65 -7.49 -0.34 2.30
CA GLY A 65 -7.33 1.04 2.77
C GLY A 65 -6.07 1.66 2.17
N LEU A 66 -6.15 2.93 1.79
CA LEU A 66 -5.02 3.73 1.32
C LEU A 66 -4.92 5.00 2.16
N LEU A 67 -3.75 5.21 2.75
CA LEU A 67 -3.38 6.46 3.41
C LEU A 67 -2.24 7.11 2.65
N GLU A 68 -2.49 8.30 2.12
CA GLU A 68 -1.46 9.13 1.50
C GLU A 68 -0.59 9.80 2.57
N LEU A 69 0.71 9.71 2.39
CA LEU A 69 1.72 10.23 3.30
C LEU A 69 2.69 11.14 2.54
N PRO A 70 3.31 12.12 3.22
CA PRO A 70 4.37 12.91 2.62
C PRO A 70 5.52 12.04 2.07
N PRO A 71 6.23 12.49 1.03
CA PRO A 71 7.42 11.80 0.54
C PRO A 71 8.45 11.59 1.67
N GLY A 72 9.10 10.43 1.70
CA GLY A 72 10.13 10.12 2.71
C GLY A 72 9.61 9.53 4.02
N THR A 73 8.28 9.39 4.20
CA THR A 73 7.72 8.75 5.41
C THR A 73 8.13 7.28 5.53
N GLU A 74 8.35 6.59 4.41
CA GLU A 74 8.84 5.21 4.34
C GLU A 74 10.16 5.00 5.10
N GLN A 75 11.05 6.00 5.11
CA GLN A 75 12.36 5.93 5.78
C GLN A 75 12.26 5.92 7.31
N ARG A 76 11.07 6.24 7.87
CA ARG A 76 10.81 6.23 9.31
C ARG A 76 10.16 4.93 9.78
N ILE A 77 9.82 4.03 8.87
CA ILE A 77 9.16 2.76 9.19
C ILE A 77 10.20 1.67 9.50
N GLU A 78 11.37 1.71 8.86
CA GLU A 78 12.45 0.75 9.10
C GLU A 78 13.26 1.01 10.38
N ASN A 79 13.14 2.19 11.01
CA ASN A 79 13.87 2.54 12.23
C ASN A 79 12.89 2.94 13.34
N PRO A 80 12.55 2.03 14.28
CA PRO A 80 11.78 2.36 15.47
C PRO A 80 12.53 3.31 16.42
#